data_AF-A0A5Q0SJR8-F1
#
_entry.id   AF-A0A5Q0SJR8-F1
#
_cell.length_a   1.000
_cell.length_b   1.000
_cell.length_c   1.000
_cell.angle_alpha   90.00
_cell.angle_beta   90.00
_cell.angle_gamma   90.00
#
_symmetry.space_group_name_H-M   'P 1'
#
loop_
_entity.id
_entity.type
_entity.pdbx_description
1 polymer ?
#
loop_
_entity_poly.entity_id
_entity_poly.type
_entity_poly.pdbx_seq_one_letter_code
_entity_poly.pdbx_strand_id
1 'polypeptide(L)'
;MNLVSYYKLEPLKIDDVVVLYTLRRTKEAEIIDGISDLESIMPDEANDIVIIQGINEKYINGRFDSDFQFFRPLNVISIGIPQVVNGDQVQITRIDVNVNDVIGGVLVKRDLPFIVFFTHDGTKILSMSDINPPIPEKKDNVKKRAKKKKKRSKKRAKKSSSKSKSKSKSSRKS
;
A
#
# COMPACT_ATOMS: atom_id res chain seq x y z
N MET A 1 10.85 24.63 -8.73
CA MET A 1 10.54 24.20 -10.10
C MET A 1 10.42 22.70 -10.08
N ASN A 2 9.25 22.19 -10.40
CA ASN A 2 8.99 20.77 -10.42
C ASN A 2 9.02 20.27 -11.86
N LEU A 3 9.66 19.13 -12.06
CA LEU A 3 9.76 18.51 -13.37
C LEU A 3 8.73 17.39 -13.47
N VAL A 4 7.92 17.42 -14.52
CA VAL A 4 6.95 16.38 -14.80
C VAL A 4 7.36 15.62 -16.03
N SER A 5 7.51 14.31 -15.87
CA SER A 5 7.87 13.39 -16.93
C SER A 5 6.73 12.40 -17.15
N TYR A 6 6.26 12.34 -18.39
CA TYR A 6 5.23 11.41 -18.83
C TYR A 6 5.89 10.18 -19.42
N TYR A 7 5.33 9.02 -19.09
CA TYR A 7 5.83 7.72 -19.51
C TYR A 7 4.71 6.87 -20.06
N LYS A 8 5.09 6.04 -21.04
CA LYS A 8 4.28 4.93 -21.53
C LYS A 8 4.81 3.63 -20.97
N LEU A 9 3.89 2.73 -20.58
CA LEU A 9 4.22 1.39 -20.12
C LEU A 9 4.46 0.45 -21.29
N GLU A 10 5.62 -0.18 -21.32
CA GLU A 10 5.90 -1.28 -22.24
C GLU A 10 6.17 -2.56 -21.42
N PRO A 11 5.33 -3.61 -21.55
CA PRO A 11 5.53 -4.85 -20.82
C PRO A 11 6.63 -5.70 -21.48
N LEU A 12 7.69 -5.99 -20.75
CA LEU A 12 8.75 -6.91 -21.12
C LEU A 12 8.53 -8.25 -20.41
N LYS A 13 8.24 -9.31 -21.16
CA LYS A 13 8.06 -10.65 -20.62
C LYS A 13 9.40 -11.36 -20.47
N ILE A 14 9.63 -11.99 -19.32
CA ILE A 14 10.81 -12.79 -19.02
C ILE A 14 10.38 -14.21 -18.67
N ASP A 15 10.75 -15.15 -19.53
CA ASP A 15 10.57 -16.61 -19.39
C ASP A 15 9.17 -17.06 -18.95
N ASP A 16 8.13 -16.28 -19.29
CA ASP A 16 6.74 -16.45 -18.84
C ASP A 16 6.53 -16.46 -17.31
N VAL A 17 7.55 -16.09 -16.54
CA VAL A 17 7.52 -16.07 -15.07
C VAL A 17 7.28 -14.66 -14.54
N VAL A 18 7.95 -13.68 -15.13
CA VAL A 18 7.93 -12.28 -14.67
C VAL A 18 7.66 -11.37 -15.86
N VAL A 19 6.88 -10.32 -15.63
CA VAL A 19 6.71 -9.21 -16.58
C VAL A 19 7.25 -7.96 -15.91
N LEU A 20 8.21 -7.32 -16.58
CA LEU A 20 8.71 -6.02 -16.17
C LEU A 20 7.99 -4.94 -16.94
N TYR A 21 7.71 -3.83 -16.26
CA TYR A 21 7.13 -2.66 -16.89
C TYR A 21 8.21 -1.62 -17.10
N THR A 22 8.70 -1.52 -18.35
CA THR A 22 9.65 -0.49 -18.75
C THR A 22 8.91 0.83 -18.95
N LEU A 23 9.54 1.92 -18.54
CA LEU A 23 8.99 3.26 -18.64
C LEU A 23 9.67 3.98 -19.78
N ARG A 24 8.96 4.09 -20.91
CA ARG A 24 9.45 4.85 -22.05
C ARG A 24 9.02 6.30 -21.92
N ARG A 25 9.99 7.21 -21.81
CA ARG A 25 9.71 8.65 -21.67
C ARG A 25 9.11 9.20 -22.95
N THR A 26 7.96 9.86 -22.85
CA THR A 26 7.25 10.44 -24.00
C THR A 26 7.33 11.95 -24.03
N LYS A 27 7.19 12.59 -22.86
CA LYS A 27 7.13 14.05 -22.74
C LYS A 27 7.72 14.51 -21.42
N GLU A 28 8.31 15.69 -21.44
CA GLU A 28 8.81 16.41 -20.28
C GLU A 28 8.15 17.79 -20.25
N ALA A 29 7.70 18.21 -19.07
CA ALA A 29 7.08 19.51 -18.85
C ALA A 29 7.55 20.08 -17.51
N GLU A 30 7.82 21.38 -17.49
CA GLU A 30 8.13 22.10 -16.26
C GLU A 30 6.83 22.63 -15.64
N ILE A 31 6.66 22.44 -14.34
CA ILE A 31 5.57 23.03 -13.58
C ILE A 31 6.14 24.07 -12.62
N ILE A 32 5.55 25.26 -12.69
CA ILE A 32 5.83 26.37 -11.79
C ILE A 32 5.06 26.12 -10.49
N ASP A 33 5.79 26.12 -9.37
CA ASP A 33 5.24 25.89 -8.04
C ASP A 33 4.11 26.88 -7.71
N GLY A 34 2.98 26.36 -7.20
CA GLY A 34 1.87 27.18 -6.68
C GLY A 34 0.65 27.33 -7.60
N ILE A 35 0.64 26.74 -8.80
CA ILE A 35 -0.47 26.84 -9.77
C ILE A 35 -1.40 25.62 -9.73
N SER A 36 -0.92 24.45 -9.27
CA SER A 36 -1.68 23.20 -9.28
C SER A 36 -1.19 22.24 -8.20
N ASP A 37 -2.12 21.55 -7.52
CA ASP A 37 -1.79 20.47 -6.58
C ASP A 37 -1.06 19.35 -7.32
N LEU A 38 0.13 18.94 -6.84
CA LEU A 38 0.97 17.92 -7.49
C LEU A 38 0.25 16.57 -7.62
N GLU A 39 -0.62 16.26 -6.66
CA GLU A 39 -1.44 15.05 -6.67
C GLU A 39 -2.54 15.07 -7.75
N SER A 40 -2.93 16.25 -8.25
CA SER A 40 -3.99 16.38 -9.27
C SER A 40 -3.52 16.10 -10.70
N ILE A 41 -2.21 16.04 -10.93
CA ILE A 41 -1.65 15.79 -12.25
C ILE A 41 -1.78 14.31 -12.56
N MET A 42 -2.68 14.01 -13.49
CA MET A 42 -2.98 12.66 -13.96
C MET A 42 -2.36 12.43 -15.34
N PRO A 43 -2.08 11.17 -15.71
CA PRO A 43 -1.67 10.83 -17.06
C PRO A 43 -2.76 11.19 -18.09
N ASP A 44 -2.31 11.73 -19.22
CA ASP A 44 -3.14 11.92 -20.42
C ASP A 44 -3.52 10.56 -21.04
N GLU A 45 -4.54 10.49 -21.90
CA GLU A 45 -4.97 9.25 -22.57
C GLU A 45 -3.86 8.52 -23.36
N ALA A 46 -2.80 9.22 -23.75
CA ALA A 46 -1.67 8.67 -24.48
C ALA A 46 -0.54 8.13 -23.58
N ASN A 47 -0.58 8.43 -22.29
CA ASN A 47 0.45 8.07 -21.31
C ASN A 47 -0.16 7.25 -20.20
N ASP A 48 0.58 6.28 -19.68
CA ASP A 48 0.05 5.41 -18.63
C ASP A 48 0.42 5.94 -17.24
N ILE A 49 1.53 6.69 -17.17
CA ILE A 49 2.16 7.12 -15.92
C ILE A 49 2.71 8.53 -16.05
N VAL A 50 2.62 9.26 -14.95
CA VAL A 50 3.30 10.53 -14.72
C VAL A 50 4.19 10.39 -13.50
N ILE A 51 5.45 10.80 -13.65
CA ILE A 51 6.39 10.93 -12.54
C ILE A 51 6.69 12.42 -12.36
N ILE A 52 6.40 12.92 -11.17
CA ILE A 52 6.62 14.31 -10.78
C ILE A 52 7.80 14.33 -9.83
N GLN A 53 8.85 15.05 -10.19
CA GLN A 53 10.04 15.24 -9.37
C GLN A 53 10.04 16.67 -8.85
N GLY A 54 9.75 16.82 -7.55
CA GLY A 54 9.94 18.04 -6.80
C GLY A 54 11.29 18.09 -6.09
N ILE A 55 11.52 19.17 -5.34
CA ILE A 55 12.78 19.42 -4.62
C ILE A 55 13.06 18.31 -3.58
N ASN A 56 12.02 17.82 -2.89
CA ASN A 56 12.15 16.79 -1.85
C ASN A 56 11.21 15.59 -2.02
N GLU A 57 10.28 15.64 -2.98
CA GLU A 57 9.19 14.68 -3.11
C GLU A 57 9.11 14.15 -4.53
N LYS A 58 8.76 12.86 -4.66
CA LYS A 58 8.57 12.20 -5.93
C LYS A 58 7.19 11.54 -5.92
N TYR A 59 6.32 11.99 -6.79
CA TYR A 59 4.99 11.42 -6.96
C TYR A 59 4.96 10.56 -8.21
N ILE A 60 4.31 9.40 -8.13
CA ILE A 60 4.04 8.54 -9.27
C ILE A 60 2.53 8.35 -9.35
N ASN A 61 1.92 8.95 -10.37
CA ASN A 61 0.48 8.87 -10.63
C ASN A 61 0.25 8.09 -11.92
N GLY A 62 -0.65 7.11 -11.90
CA GLY A 62 -1.01 6.35 -13.08
C GLY A 62 -1.60 4.99 -12.78
N ARG A 63 -2.00 4.28 -13.85
CA ARG A 63 -2.54 2.92 -13.74
C ARG A 63 -1.42 1.93 -13.98
N PHE A 64 -0.86 1.39 -12.89
CA PHE A 64 0.07 0.26 -12.93
C PHE A 64 -0.70 -1.03 -12.65
N ASP A 65 -0.84 -1.90 -13.65
CA ASP A 65 -1.29 -3.27 -13.43
C ASP A 65 -0.09 -4.16 -13.06
N SER A 66 0.52 -3.85 -11.91
CA SER A 66 1.73 -4.51 -11.41
C SER A 66 1.56 -4.94 -9.97
N ASP A 67 2.08 -6.12 -9.63
CA ASP A 67 2.09 -6.61 -8.25
C ASP A 67 2.98 -5.76 -7.34
N PHE A 68 4.08 -5.23 -7.89
CA PHE A 68 4.99 -4.38 -7.15
C PHE A 68 5.47 -3.19 -7.97
N GLN A 69 5.38 -2.00 -7.37
CA GLN A 69 5.85 -0.75 -7.97
C GLN A 69 7.09 -0.25 -7.22
N PHE A 70 8.13 0.09 -7.97
CA PHE A 70 9.33 0.68 -7.37
C PHE A 70 9.10 2.15 -7.04
N PHE A 71 9.49 2.56 -5.83
CA PHE A 71 9.46 3.98 -5.42
C PHE A 71 10.27 4.88 -6.36
N ARG A 72 11.36 4.36 -6.93
CA ARG A 72 12.12 5.00 -8.00
C ARG A 72 12.30 4.01 -9.14
N PRO A 73 12.13 4.43 -10.41
CA PRO A 73 12.46 3.59 -11.54
C PRO A 73 13.91 3.12 -11.46
N LEU A 74 14.15 1.86 -11.80
CA LEU A 74 15.44 1.21 -11.68
C LEU A 74 16.03 0.91 -13.05
N ASN A 75 17.34 1.12 -13.22
CA ASN A 75 18.07 0.61 -14.38
C ASN A 75 18.51 -0.83 -14.10
N VAL A 76 17.73 -1.78 -14.61
CA VAL A 76 17.96 -3.21 -14.39
C VAL A 76 18.83 -3.78 -15.50
N ILE A 77 19.96 -4.38 -15.12
CA ILE A 77 20.91 -5.03 -16.04
C ILE A 77 20.49 -6.49 -16.26
N SER A 78 20.10 -7.16 -15.18
CA SER A 78 19.71 -8.57 -15.22
C SER A 78 18.84 -8.93 -14.04
N ILE A 79 18.10 -10.03 -14.14
CA ILE A 79 17.25 -10.56 -13.10
C ILE A 79 17.66 -11.98 -12.76
N GLY A 80 17.73 -12.27 -11.46
CA GLY A 80 17.86 -13.61 -10.91
C GLY A 80 16.50 -14.18 -10.56
N ILE A 81 16.13 -15.28 -11.19
CA ILE A 81 14.95 -16.08 -10.84
C ILE A 81 15.42 -17.31 -10.06
N PRO A 82 14.91 -17.54 -8.83
CA PRO A 82 15.26 -18.72 -8.08
C PRO A 82 14.61 -19.97 -8.71
N GLN A 83 15.41 -21.01 -8.88
CA GLN A 83 15.01 -22.35 -9.24
C GLN A 83 15.42 -23.28 -8.10
N VAL A 84 14.45 -24.02 -7.55
CA VAL A 84 14.73 -25.01 -6.51
C VAL A 84 15.26 -26.26 -7.20
N VAL A 85 16.52 -26.60 -6.95
CA VAL A 85 17.19 -27.75 -7.58
C VAL A 85 17.05 -28.98 -6.67
N ASN A 86 17.24 -28.80 -5.37
CA ASN A 86 17.05 -29.80 -4.32
C ASN A 86 16.53 -29.08 -3.07
N GLY A 87 15.77 -29.73 -2.19
CA GLY A 87 15.04 -29.09 -1.08
C GLY A 87 15.84 -28.14 -0.17
N ASP A 88 17.18 -28.23 -0.16
CA ASP A 88 18.09 -27.36 0.61
C ASP A 88 18.95 -26.40 -0.25
N GLN A 89 18.90 -26.48 -1.58
CA GLN A 89 19.72 -25.69 -2.50
C GLN A 89 18.87 -24.92 -3.52
N VAL A 90 19.01 -23.60 -3.49
CA VAL A 90 18.39 -22.68 -4.45
C VAL A 90 19.46 -22.25 -5.46
N GLN A 91 19.23 -22.55 -6.73
CA GLN A 91 20.02 -21.99 -7.83
C GLN A 91 19.34 -20.73 -8.34
N ILE A 92 20.11 -19.68 -8.63
CA ILE A 92 19.57 -18.45 -9.19
C ILE A 92 19.94 -18.41 -10.67
N THR A 93 18.93 -18.51 -11.54
CA THR A 93 19.10 -18.35 -12.98
C THR A 93 19.11 -16.86 -13.30
N ARG A 94 20.23 -16.38 -13.84
CA ARG A 94 20.39 -14.99 -14.24
C ARG A 94 19.95 -14.81 -15.70
N ILE A 95 19.09 -13.84 -15.94
CA ILE A 95 18.56 -13.47 -17.25
C ILE A 95 18.87 -12.00 -17.47
N ASP A 96 19.61 -11.69 -18.54
CA ASP A 96 20.00 -10.33 -18.85
C ASP A 96 18.83 -9.54 -19.45
N VAL A 97 18.63 -8.33 -18.94
CA VAL A 97 17.57 -7.41 -19.34
C VAL A 97 18.22 -6.38 -20.26
N ASN A 98 18.28 -6.70 -21.56
CA ASN A 98 18.94 -5.87 -22.58
C ASN A 98 18.05 -4.69 -23.01
N VAL A 99 17.66 -3.84 -22.07
CA VAL A 99 16.80 -2.69 -22.34
C VAL A 99 17.45 -1.42 -21.80
N ASN A 100 17.44 -0.35 -22.61
CA ASN A 100 18.01 0.95 -22.22
C ASN A 100 17.05 1.78 -21.36
N ASP A 101 15.81 1.33 -21.20
CA ASP A 101 14.76 2.03 -20.45
C ASP A 101 14.75 1.61 -18.98
N VAL A 102 14.31 2.53 -18.11
CA VAL A 102 14.14 2.27 -16.67
C VAL A 102 12.91 1.41 -16.41
N ILE A 103 12.93 0.65 -15.32
CA ILE A 103 11.84 -0.24 -14.91
C ILE A 103 11.07 0.38 -13.75
N GLY A 104 9.76 0.55 -13.93
CA GLY A 104 8.87 1.16 -12.94
C GLY A 104 8.16 0.17 -12.03
N GLY A 105 7.92 -1.05 -12.52
CA GLY A 105 7.17 -2.06 -11.78
C GLY A 105 7.36 -3.46 -12.32
N VAL A 106 6.83 -4.42 -11.57
CA VAL A 106 6.98 -5.86 -11.80
C VAL A 106 5.65 -6.55 -11.55
N LEU A 107 5.26 -7.43 -12.46
CA LEU A 107 4.16 -8.37 -12.30
C LEU A 107 4.74 -9.78 -12.29
N VAL A 108 4.41 -10.56 -11.27
CA VAL A 108 4.89 -11.92 -11.09
C VAL A 108 3.76 -12.88 -11.43
N LYS A 109 3.98 -13.72 -12.44
CA LYS A 109 2.96 -14.66 -12.94
C LYS A 109 2.99 -16.02 -12.24
N ARG A 110 4.10 -16.37 -11.60
CA ARG A 110 4.28 -17.64 -10.88
C ARG A 110 4.66 -17.38 -9.44
N ASP A 111 4.26 -18.29 -8.57
CA ASP A 111 4.65 -18.24 -7.16
C ASP A 111 6.15 -18.53 -7.03
N LEU A 112 6.92 -17.50 -6.69
CA LEU A 112 8.36 -17.58 -6.43
C LEU A 112 8.60 -17.13 -4.99
N PRO A 113 9.69 -17.58 -4.33
CA PRO A 113 9.99 -17.09 -2.97
C PRO A 113 10.51 -15.63 -2.99
N PHE A 114 11.34 -15.29 -3.97
CA PHE A 114 11.91 -13.96 -4.16
C PHE A 114 12.38 -13.77 -5.61
N ILE A 115 12.65 -12.53 -6.00
CA ILE A 115 13.28 -12.16 -7.28
C ILE A 115 14.48 -11.26 -6.99
N VAL A 116 15.59 -11.46 -7.68
CA VAL A 116 16.80 -10.64 -7.53
C VAL A 116 16.96 -9.71 -8.72
N PHE A 117 17.05 -8.41 -8.49
CA PHE A 117 17.33 -7.40 -9.51
C PHE A 117 18.78 -6.94 -9.38
N PHE A 118 19.55 -7.11 -10.44
CA PHE A 118 20.89 -6.55 -10.54
C PHE A 118 20.80 -5.23 -11.28
N THR A 119 21.11 -4.13 -10.59
CA THR A 119 21.05 -2.77 -11.12
C THR A 119 22.43 -2.12 -11.07
N HIS A 120 22.60 -0.98 -11.73
CA HIS A 120 23.84 -0.20 -11.62
C HIS A 120 24.11 0.32 -10.20
N ASP A 121 23.05 0.57 -9.42
CA ASP A 121 23.14 1.10 -8.05
C ASP A 121 23.31 0.00 -7.00
N GLY A 122 23.31 -1.28 -7.42
CA GLY A 122 23.47 -2.44 -6.55
C GLY A 122 22.46 -3.55 -6.81
N THR A 123 22.45 -4.54 -5.91
CA THR A 123 21.51 -5.68 -6.00
C THR A 123 20.32 -5.42 -5.09
N LYS A 124 19.10 -5.59 -5.63
CA LYS A 124 17.85 -5.43 -4.88
C LYS A 124 17.09 -6.75 -4.91
N ILE A 125 16.67 -7.23 -3.74
CA ILE A 125 15.90 -8.46 -3.62
C ILE A 125 14.45 -8.07 -3.32
N LEU A 126 13.51 -8.64 -4.07
CA LEU A 126 12.09 -8.48 -3.86
C LEU A 126 11.54 -9.81 -3.37
N SER A 127 11.13 -9.86 -2.10
CA SER A 127 10.51 -11.06 -1.53
C SER A 127 9.01 -11.03 -1.79
N MET A 128 8.36 -12.19 -1.90
CA MET A 128 6.92 -12.17 -2.22
C MET A 128 6.04 -11.78 -1.04
N SER A 129 6.60 -11.83 0.17
CA SER A 129 6.04 -11.17 1.35
C SER A 129 5.98 -9.64 1.23
N ASP A 130 6.85 -9.02 0.43
CA ASP A 130 6.84 -7.56 0.21
C ASP A 130 5.75 -7.17 -0.80
N ILE A 131 5.40 -8.10 -1.69
CA ILE A 131 4.36 -7.94 -2.71
C ILE A 131 2.98 -8.20 -2.10
N ASN A 132 2.85 -9.35 -1.44
CA ASN A 132 1.64 -9.80 -0.78
C ASN A 132 1.91 -9.87 0.72
N PRO A 133 1.76 -8.75 1.46
CA PRO A 133 1.99 -8.75 2.88
C PRO A 133 1.08 -9.78 3.54
N PRO A 134 1.62 -10.65 4.43
CA PRO A 134 0.82 -11.69 5.06
C PRO A 134 -0.32 -11.02 5.83
N ILE A 135 -1.55 -11.35 5.45
CA ILE A 135 -2.72 -10.90 6.20
C ILE A 135 -2.58 -11.52 7.59
N PRO A 136 -2.50 -10.72 8.66
CA PRO A 136 -2.38 -11.28 9.99
C PRO A 136 -3.60 -12.18 10.22
N GLU A 137 -3.35 -13.47 10.45
CA GLU A 137 -4.40 -14.39 10.84
C GLU A 137 -5.07 -13.79 12.08
N LYS A 138 -6.32 -13.34 11.92
CA LYS A 138 -7.15 -13.00 13.06
C LYS A 138 -7.16 -14.27 13.90
N LYS A 139 -6.49 -14.24 15.06
CA LYS A 139 -6.63 -15.29 16.05
C LYS A 139 -8.12 -15.43 16.33
N ASP A 140 -8.77 -16.42 15.71
CA ASP A 140 -10.15 -16.79 15.97
C ASP A 140 -10.22 -17.46 17.34
N ASN A 141 -9.94 -16.67 18.39
CA ASN A 141 -10.02 -17.09 19.77
C ASN A 141 -10.19 -15.87 20.67
N VAL A 142 -11.31 -15.18 20.52
CA VAL A 142 -12.20 -14.99 21.68
C VAL A 142 -13.62 -15.08 21.17
N LYS A 143 -14.23 -16.28 21.29
CA LYS A 143 -15.68 -16.39 21.43
C LYS A 143 -16.08 -15.43 22.55
N LYS A 144 -16.46 -14.19 22.21
CA LYS A 144 -17.16 -13.29 23.12
C LYS A 144 -18.45 -14.02 23.47
N ARG A 145 -18.42 -14.83 24.53
CA ARG A 145 -19.62 -15.35 25.20
C ARG A 145 -20.48 -14.12 25.44
N ALA A 146 -21.51 -13.96 24.62
CA ALA A 146 -22.51 -12.93 24.77
C ALA A 146 -23.06 -13.07 26.20
N LYS A 147 -22.62 -12.22 27.12
CA LYS A 147 -23.25 -12.09 28.42
C LYS A 147 -24.67 -11.64 28.14
N LYS A 148 -25.61 -12.58 28.11
CA LYS A 148 -27.06 -12.33 28.14
C LYS A 148 -27.31 -11.32 29.24
N LYS A 149 -27.57 -10.05 28.88
CA LYS A 149 -28.06 -9.05 29.83
C LYS A 149 -29.41 -9.55 30.36
N LYS A 150 -29.41 -10.17 31.53
CA LYS A 150 -30.64 -10.47 32.28
C LYS A 150 -31.42 -9.17 32.44
N LYS A 151 -32.57 -9.09 31.78
CA LYS A 151 -33.57 -8.02 31.91
C LYS A 151 -33.96 -7.95 33.40
N ARG A 152 -33.44 -6.98 34.16
CA ARG A 152 -33.88 -6.75 35.55
C ARG A 152 -35.36 -6.37 35.51
N SER A 153 -36.22 -7.23 36.06
CA SER A 153 -37.65 -6.96 36.19
C SER A 153 -37.86 -5.72 37.05
N LYS A 154 -38.68 -4.76 36.59
CA LYS A 154 -39.13 -3.60 37.36
C LYS A 154 -39.82 -4.08 38.65
N LYS A 155 -39.14 -4.04 39.80
CA LYS A 155 -39.79 -4.13 41.11
C LYS A 155 -40.51 -2.80 41.37
N ARG A 156 -41.81 -2.77 41.06
CA ARG A 156 -42.71 -1.69 41.49
C ARG A 156 -42.86 -1.77 43.01
N ALA A 157 -42.43 -0.74 43.74
CA ALA A 157 -42.75 -0.61 45.15
C ALA A 157 -44.23 -0.24 45.31
N LYS A 158 -44.97 -1.03 46.09
CA LYS A 158 -46.35 -0.75 46.50
C LYS A 158 -46.38 0.50 47.40
N LYS A 159 -47.31 1.41 47.13
CA LYS A 159 -47.66 2.55 48.01
C LYS A 159 -48.33 2.04 49.29
N SER A 160 -47.91 2.55 50.46
CA SER A 160 -48.70 2.66 51.71
C SER A 160 -47.93 3.56 52.68
N SER A 161 -48.29 4.84 52.83
CA SER A 161 -49.20 5.39 53.86
C SER A 161 -48.56 5.53 55.26
N SER A 162 -48.20 6.76 55.66
CA SER A 162 -48.53 7.33 56.99
C SER A 162 -47.90 8.70 57.26
N LYS A 163 -48.76 9.74 57.28
CA LYS A 163 -48.85 10.88 58.23
C LYS A 163 -47.61 11.57 58.85
N SER A 164 -47.56 12.89 58.57
CA SER A 164 -47.28 14.04 59.48
C SER A 164 -45.84 14.20 60.02
N LYS A 165 -45.25 15.39 60.24
CA LYS A 165 -45.80 16.69 60.67
C LYS A 165 -44.98 17.85 60.08
N SER A 166 -45.68 18.92 59.71
CA SER A 166 -45.15 20.27 59.57
C SER A 166 -44.67 20.83 60.92
N LYS A 167 -43.47 21.41 60.95
CA LYS A 167 -43.08 22.41 61.96
C LYS A 167 -42.37 23.56 61.25
N SER A 168 -43.15 24.55 60.86
CA SER A 168 -42.70 25.93 60.63
C SER A 168 -42.53 26.64 61.97
N LYS A 169 -41.42 27.36 62.16
CA LYS A 169 -41.24 28.55 63.01
C LYS A 169 -39.81 29.08 62.75
N SER A 170 -39.68 30.27 62.15
CA SER A 170 -39.27 31.52 62.83
C SER A 170 -37.73 31.58 63.00
N SER A 171 -36.95 32.62 62.75
CA SER A 171 -37.15 34.06 62.49
C SER A 171 -35.80 34.66 62.04
N ARG A 172 -35.92 35.77 61.31
CA ARG A 172 -34.94 36.78 60.84
C ARG A 172 -33.71 37.18 61.69
N LYS A 173 -32.77 37.79 60.94
CA LYS A 173 -31.72 38.81 61.24
C LYS A 173 -30.38 38.25 61.75
N SER A 174 -29.24 38.61 61.16
CA SER A 174 -28.79 39.95 60.73
C SER A 174 -28.17 39.94 59.33
#